data_AF-A0A376S9V1-F1
#
_entry.id   AF-A0A376S9V1-F1
#
_cell.length_a   1.000
_cell.length_b   1.000
_cell.length_c   1.000
_cell.angle_alpha   90.00
_cell.angle_beta   90.00
_cell.angle_gamma   90.00
#
_symmetry.space_group_name_H-M   'P 1'
#
loop_
_entity.id
_entity.type
_entity.pdbx_description
1 polymer ?
#
loop_
_entity_poly.entity_id
_entity_poly.type
_entity_poly.pdbx_seq_one_letter_code
_entity_poly.pdbx_strand_id
1 'polypeptide(L)'
;MRFLLGAILGGMMCTDMGGPVNKAAYAFGVGLLSTQTYGPMAAIMAAGMVPPLAMGLATMVARRKFDKAQQEGGKAALVLGLCFISEGAIPFAARDPMRVLPCCIVGGALTGAISMAIGAKLMAPHGGLFVLLIPGAITPVLGYLVAIIAGTLVAGLAYAFLKRPEVDAVAKAA
;
A
#
# COMPACT_ATOMS: atom_id res chain seq x y z
N MET A 1 2.72 -16.37 -14.94
CA MET A 1 3.68 -15.25 -14.94
C MET A 1 3.09 -13.94 -14.40
N ARG A 2 1.96 -13.43 -14.93
CA ARG A 2 1.38 -12.12 -14.58
C ARG A 2 1.13 -11.93 -13.07
N PHE A 3 0.54 -12.93 -12.42
CA PHE A 3 0.27 -12.92 -10.97
C PHE A 3 1.55 -12.81 -10.13
N LEU A 4 2.57 -13.62 -10.43
CA LEU A 4 3.83 -13.65 -9.68
C LEU A 4 4.62 -12.35 -9.83
N LEU A 5 4.70 -11.81 -11.06
CA LEU A 5 5.34 -10.52 -11.30
C LEU A 5 4.64 -9.40 -10.53
N GLY A 6 3.30 -9.38 -10.56
CA GLY A 6 2.50 -8.43 -9.79
C GLY A 6 2.76 -8.53 -8.30
N ALA A 7 2.85 -9.75 -7.76
CA ALA A 7 3.16 -9.99 -6.35
C ALA A 7 4.54 -9.43 -5.96
N ILE A 8 5.57 -9.68 -6.78
CA ILE A 8 6.92 -9.20 -6.53
C ILE A 8 6.96 -7.67 -6.56
N LEU A 9 6.43 -7.06 -7.62
CA LEU A 9 6.43 -5.61 -7.78
C LEU A 9 5.61 -4.90 -6.69
N GLY A 10 4.45 -5.45 -6.35
CA GLY A 10 3.61 -4.91 -5.29
C GLY A 10 4.26 -5.05 -3.91
N GLY A 11 4.92 -6.18 -3.65
CA GLY A 11 5.71 -6.39 -2.44
C GLY A 11 6.85 -5.38 -2.33
N MET A 12 7.65 -5.25 -3.39
CA MET A 12 8.75 -4.27 -3.47
C MET A 12 8.27 -2.83 -3.25
N MET A 13 7.09 -2.46 -3.76
CA MET A 13 6.57 -1.12 -3.55
C MET A 13 6.29 -0.81 -2.07
N CYS A 14 6.03 -1.83 -1.26
CA CYS A 14 5.63 -1.67 0.13
C CYS A 14 6.75 -1.95 1.15
N THR A 15 7.98 -2.20 0.70
CA THR A 15 9.08 -2.61 1.60
C THR A 15 9.66 -1.47 2.42
N ASP A 16 9.72 -0.26 1.87
CA ASP A 16 10.49 0.84 2.48
C ASP A 16 9.84 2.23 2.31
N MET A 17 8.56 2.28 1.91
CA MET A 17 7.71 3.49 1.90
C MET A 17 8.37 4.71 1.24
N GLY A 18 8.93 4.51 0.03
CA GLY A 18 9.61 5.54 -0.76
C GLY A 18 11.13 5.41 -0.79
N GLY A 19 11.67 4.34 -0.18
CA GLY A 19 13.09 4.02 -0.20
C GLY A 19 13.58 3.41 -1.53
N PRO A 20 14.81 2.85 -1.54
CA PRO A 20 15.45 2.34 -2.75
C PRO A 20 14.70 1.22 -3.45
N VAL A 21 14.08 0.29 -2.72
CA VAL A 21 13.38 -0.86 -3.30
C VAL A 21 12.06 -0.43 -3.95
N ASN A 22 11.31 0.46 -3.28
CA ASN A 22 10.13 1.09 -3.85
C ASN A 22 10.47 1.84 -5.15
N LYS A 23 11.52 2.67 -5.13
CA LYS A 23 11.97 3.41 -6.31
C LYS A 23 12.47 2.50 -7.44
N ALA A 24 13.11 1.39 -7.11
CA ALA A 24 13.52 0.40 -8.11
C ALA A 24 12.31 -0.24 -8.81
N ALA A 25 11.27 -0.61 -8.04
CA ALA A 25 10.01 -1.11 -8.61
C ALA A 25 9.35 -0.04 -9.51
N TYR A 26 9.26 1.20 -9.03
CA TYR A 26 8.73 2.32 -9.81
C TYR A 26 9.48 2.54 -11.12
N ALA A 27 10.82 2.60 -11.08
CA ALA A 27 11.65 2.77 -12.27
C ALA A 27 11.46 1.61 -13.27
N PHE A 28 11.31 0.38 -12.79
CA PHE A 28 10.97 -0.77 -13.63
C PHE A 28 9.63 -0.58 -14.35
N GLY A 29 8.59 -0.16 -13.63
CA GLY A 29 7.28 0.15 -14.22
C GLY A 29 7.35 1.24 -15.29
N VAL A 30 8.04 2.34 -14.99
CA VAL A 30 8.25 3.45 -15.94
C VAL A 30 9.01 2.99 -17.18
N GLY A 31 10.08 2.20 -17.04
CA GLY A 31 10.85 1.69 -18.17
C GLY A 31 10.00 0.88 -19.15
N LEU A 32 9.04 0.10 -18.63
CA LEU A 32 8.14 -0.72 -19.42
C LEU A 32 7.04 0.06 -20.15
N LEU A 33 6.75 1.30 -19.75
CA LEU A 33 5.81 2.16 -20.47
C LEU A 33 6.27 2.45 -21.91
N SER A 34 7.59 2.56 -22.13
CA SER A 34 8.18 2.80 -23.46
C SER A 34 7.91 1.67 -24.47
N THR A 35 7.67 0.45 -23.97
CA THR A 35 7.36 -0.75 -24.77
C THR A 35 5.87 -1.09 -24.73
N GLN A 36 5.03 -0.14 -24.32
CA GLN A 36 3.57 -0.29 -24.19
C GLN A 36 3.15 -1.41 -23.23
N THR A 37 3.99 -1.73 -22.24
CA THR A 37 3.71 -2.74 -21.22
C THR A 37 3.18 -2.07 -19.94
N TYR A 38 1.86 -1.87 -19.90
CA TYR A 38 1.18 -1.05 -18.86
C TYR A 38 0.79 -1.78 -17.57
N GLY A 39 0.81 -3.11 -17.57
CA GLY A 39 0.36 -3.93 -16.43
C GLY A 39 1.21 -3.78 -15.16
N PRO A 40 2.55 -3.88 -15.27
CA PRO A 40 3.45 -3.63 -14.15
C PRO A 40 3.23 -2.27 -13.51
N MET A 41 3.00 -1.22 -14.31
CA MET A 41 2.77 0.12 -13.78
C MET A 41 1.49 0.21 -12.95
N ALA A 42 0.40 -0.42 -13.40
CA ALA A 42 -0.83 -0.53 -12.61
C ALA A 42 -0.60 -1.26 -11.28
N ALA A 43 0.18 -2.34 -11.28
CA ALA A 43 0.46 -3.10 -10.06
C ALA A 43 1.24 -2.27 -9.03
N ILE A 44 2.27 -1.55 -9.48
CA ILE A 44 3.10 -0.70 -8.62
C ILE A 44 2.27 0.45 -8.06
N MET A 45 1.48 1.13 -8.90
CA MET A 45 0.68 2.28 -8.46
C MET A 45 -0.46 1.86 -7.53
N ALA A 46 -1.04 0.67 -7.72
CA ALA A 46 -2.04 0.15 -6.79
C ALA A 46 -1.39 -0.17 -5.43
N ALA A 47 -0.26 -0.88 -5.45
CA ALA A 47 0.41 -1.32 -4.23
C ALA A 47 0.96 -0.16 -3.39
N GLY A 48 1.49 0.90 -4.01
CA GLY A 48 2.04 2.04 -3.28
C GLY A 48 1.01 2.80 -2.42
N MET A 49 -0.29 2.66 -2.71
CA MET A 49 -1.36 3.20 -1.86
C MET A 49 -1.59 2.38 -0.58
N VAL A 50 -1.21 1.10 -0.58
CA VAL A 50 -1.58 0.14 0.48
C VAL A 50 -1.01 0.52 1.85
N PRO A 51 0.29 0.85 2.03
CA PRO A 51 0.83 1.11 3.37
C PRO A 51 0.10 2.22 4.14
N PRO A 52 -0.06 3.44 3.60
CA PRO A 52 -0.74 4.52 4.33
C PRO A 52 -2.24 4.26 4.52
N LEU A 53 -2.92 3.66 3.54
CA LEU A 53 -4.33 3.26 3.68
C LEU A 53 -4.52 2.20 4.76
N ALA A 54 -3.61 1.22 4.82
CA ALA A 54 -3.64 0.14 5.80
C ALA A 54 -3.42 0.66 7.23
N MET A 55 -2.50 1.62 7.42
CA MET A 55 -2.27 2.24 8.73
C MET A 55 -3.49 3.02 9.18
N GLY A 56 -4.07 3.81 8.29
CA GLY A 56 -5.32 4.50 8.54
C GLY A 56 -6.46 3.55 8.94
N LEU A 57 -6.66 2.48 8.17
CA LEU A 57 -7.65 1.45 8.49
C LEU A 57 -7.38 0.79 9.84
N ALA A 58 -6.13 0.42 10.13
CA ALA A 58 -5.76 -0.25 11.37
C ALA A 58 -6.08 0.62 12.60
N THR A 59 -5.82 1.92 12.52
CA THR A 59 -6.15 2.87 13.61
C THR A 59 -7.65 3.06 13.81
N MET A 60 -8.46 2.90 12.76
CA MET A 60 -9.93 2.93 12.89
C MET A 60 -10.46 1.64 13.51
N VAL A 61 -9.98 0.49 13.04
CA VAL A 61 -10.45 -0.84 13.46
C VAL A 61 -10.02 -1.16 14.89
N ALA A 62 -8.75 -0.97 15.23
CA ALA A 62 -8.19 -1.28 16.54
C ALA A 62 -7.87 -0.01 17.35
N ARG A 63 -8.72 1.02 17.23
CA ARG A 63 -8.52 2.36 17.81
C ARG A 63 -7.99 2.38 19.24
N ARG A 64 -8.50 1.49 20.10
CA ARG A 64 -8.11 1.39 21.52
C ARG A 64 -6.65 0.96 21.74
N LYS A 65 -6.01 0.36 20.73
CA LYS A 65 -4.61 -0.09 20.78
C LYS A 65 -3.61 1.01 20.41
N PHE A 66 -4.08 2.16 19.94
CA PHE A 66 -3.26 3.27 19.47
C PHE A 66 -3.40 4.48 20.39
N ASP A 67 -2.31 5.23 20.61
CA ASP A 67 -2.37 6.51 21.32
C ASP A 67 -3.11 7.58 20.50
N LYS A 68 -3.40 8.72 21.12
CA LYS A 68 -4.10 9.82 20.43
C LYS A 68 -3.33 10.34 19.21
N ALA A 69 -2.00 10.38 19.27
CA ALA A 69 -1.17 10.88 18.17
C ALA A 69 -1.23 9.95 16.94
N GLN A 70 -1.18 8.63 17.15
CA GLN A 70 -1.35 7.60 16.14
C GLN A 70 -2.77 7.59 15.57
N GLN A 71 -3.80 7.82 16.39
CA GLN A 71 -5.17 7.92 15.91
C GLN A 71 -5.36 9.11 14.96
N GLU A 72 -4.82 10.28 15.28
CA GLU A 72 -4.87 11.44 14.37
C GLU A 72 -3.97 11.25 13.15
N GLY A 73 -2.77 10.69 13.35
CA GLY A 73 -1.87 10.31 12.26
C GLY A 73 -2.48 9.30 11.30
N GLY A 74 -3.36 8.42 11.78
CA GLY A 74 -4.05 7.43 10.95
C GLY A 74 -5.05 8.06 9.99
N LYS A 75 -5.77 9.10 10.43
CA LYS A 75 -6.66 9.87 9.54
C LYS A 75 -5.86 10.59 8.46
N ALA A 76 -4.73 11.20 8.84
CA ALA A 76 -3.82 11.83 7.88
C ALA A 76 -3.26 10.79 6.89
N ALA A 77 -2.85 9.62 7.37
CA ALA A 77 -2.35 8.52 6.54
C ALA A 77 -3.39 8.04 5.52
N LEU A 78 -4.69 7.97 5.86
CA LEU A 78 -5.72 7.66 4.87
C LEU A 78 -5.71 8.64 3.70
N VAL A 79 -5.75 9.95 4.00
CA VAL A 79 -5.76 11.00 2.97
C VAL A 79 -4.51 10.93 2.11
N LEU A 80 -3.34 10.80 2.76
CA LEU A 80 -2.05 10.63 2.06
C LEU A 80 -2.06 9.40 1.16
N GLY A 81 -2.62 8.28 1.61
CA GLY A 81 -2.74 7.06 0.82
C GLY A 81 -3.62 7.22 -0.41
N LEU A 82 -4.74 7.94 -0.29
CA LEU A 82 -5.59 8.29 -1.44
C LEU A 82 -4.85 9.17 -2.45
N CYS A 83 -3.90 9.97 -1.99
CA CYS A 83 -3.02 10.82 -2.79
C CYS A 83 -1.73 10.13 -3.27
N PHE A 84 -1.56 8.82 -3.02
CA PHE A 84 -0.33 8.07 -3.36
C PHE A 84 0.93 8.51 -2.61
N ILE A 85 0.78 9.02 -1.39
CA ILE A 85 1.90 9.40 -0.54
C ILE A 85 2.13 8.27 0.46
N SER A 86 3.02 7.35 0.07
CA SER A 86 3.34 6.13 0.84
C SER A 86 3.98 6.43 2.21
N GLU A 87 4.60 7.60 2.32
CA GLU A 87 5.32 8.12 3.47
C GLU A 87 4.40 8.34 4.68
N GLY A 88 3.08 8.46 4.46
CA GLY A 88 2.09 8.52 5.55
C GLY A 88 2.15 7.32 6.50
N ALA A 89 2.74 6.19 6.08
CA ALA A 89 2.95 5.02 6.92
C ALA A 89 4.26 5.03 7.72
N ILE A 90 5.23 5.91 7.40
CA ILE A 90 6.55 5.95 8.07
C ILE A 90 6.43 6.10 9.58
N PRO A 91 5.59 7.00 10.14
CA PRO A 91 5.48 7.15 11.60
C PRO A 91 5.03 5.86 12.30
N PHE A 92 4.23 5.04 11.64
CA PHE A 92 3.77 3.75 12.16
C PHE A 92 4.86 2.70 12.06
N ALA A 93 5.55 2.63 10.92
CA ALA A 93 6.66 1.71 10.69
C ALA A 93 7.85 2.01 11.60
N ALA A 94 8.15 3.28 11.88
CA ALA A 94 9.20 3.68 12.81
C ALA A 94 8.93 3.19 14.24
N ARG A 95 7.66 3.08 14.65
CA ARG A 95 7.27 2.59 15.97
C ARG A 95 7.12 1.08 16.07
N ASP A 96 6.63 0.42 15.02
CA ASP A 96 6.40 -1.04 15.01
C ASP A 96 6.84 -1.69 13.68
N PRO A 97 8.15 -1.62 13.34
CA PRO A 97 8.63 -2.03 12.02
C PRO A 97 8.42 -3.51 11.75
N MET A 98 8.60 -4.34 12.78
CA MET A 98 8.49 -5.80 12.69
C MET A 98 7.09 -6.29 12.36
N ARG A 99 6.05 -5.48 12.58
CA ARG A 99 4.67 -5.83 12.22
C ARG A 99 4.16 -5.04 11.02
N VAL A 100 4.49 -3.76 10.94
CA VAL A 100 4.03 -2.90 9.84
C VAL A 100 4.63 -3.35 8.51
N LEU A 101 5.95 -3.56 8.43
CA LEU A 101 6.60 -3.89 7.15
C LEU A 101 6.09 -5.21 6.57
N PRO A 102 6.03 -6.34 7.32
CA PRO A 102 5.53 -7.58 6.76
C PRO A 102 4.06 -7.50 6.36
N CYS A 103 3.21 -6.81 7.13
CA CYS A 103 1.79 -6.62 6.77
C CYS A 103 1.65 -5.84 5.47
N CYS A 104 2.39 -4.74 5.32
CA CYS A 104 2.38 -3.91 4.12
C CYS A 104 2.93 -4.67 2.91
N ILE A 105 4.02 -5.43 3.05
CA ILE A 105 4.60 -6.24 1.97
C ILE A 105 3.59 -7.29 1.49
N VAL A 106 2.93 -8.00 2.41
CA VAL A 106 1.93 -9.02 2.05
C VAL A 106 0.70 -8.37 1.38
N GLY A 107 0.21 -7.25 1.92
CA GLY A 107 -0.91 -6.52 1.31
C GLY A 107 -0.55 -5.96 -0.08
N GLY A 108 0.63 -5.38 -0.21
CA GLY A 108 1.15 -4.86 -1.48
C GLY A 108 1.33 -5.96 -2.52
N ALA A 109 1.91 -7.10 -2.13
CA ALA A 109 2.04 -8.26 -3.00
C ALA A 109 0.68 -8.77 -3.47
N LEU A 110 -0.30 -8.86 -2.56
CA LEU A 110 -1.67 -9.25 -2.94
C LEU A 110 -2.29 -8.24 -3.92
N THR A 111 -2.20 -6.93 -3.64
CA THR A 111 -2.71 -5.88 -4.52
C THR A 111 -2.07 -5.95 -5.92
N GLY A 112 -0.75 -6.06 -6.00
CA GLY A 112 -0.05 -6.15 -7.27
C GLY A 112 -0.41 -7.43 -8.04
N ALA A 113 -0.53 -8.56 -7.34
CA ALA A 113 -0.93 -9.84 -7.93
C ALA A 113 -2.35 -9.79 -8.51
N ILE A 114 -3.31 -9.25 -7.75
CA ILE A 114 -4.69 -9.07 -8.21
C ILE A 114 -4.71 -8.11 -9.40
N SER A 115 -4.06 -6.94 -9.29
CA SER A 115 -3.98 -5.92 -10.35
C SER A 115 -3.49 -6.51 -11.69
N MET A 116 -2.41 -7.30 -11.67
CA MET A 116 -1.93 -7.97 -12.88
C MET A 116 -2.81 -9.14 -13.34
N ALA A 117 -3.48 -9.83 -12.43
CA ALA A 117 -4.36 -10.96 -12.77
C ALA A 117 -5.63 -10.51 -13.49
N ILE A 118 -6.24 -9.42 -13.06
CA ILE A 118 -7.40 -8.80 -13.71
C ILE A 118 -7.04 -8.06 -15.01
N GLY A 119 -5.75 -7.97 -15.33
CA GLY A 119 -5.25 -7.29 -16.52
C GLY A 119 -5.34 -5.76 -16.42
N ALA A 120 -5.20 -5.19 -15.21
CA ALA A 120 -5.18 -3.74 -15.04
C ALA A 120 -4.02 -3.13 -15.82
N LYS A 121 -4.28 -2.03 -16.52
CA LYS A 121 -3.31 -1.29 -17.34
C LYS A 121 -3.34 0.17 -16.98
N LEU A 122 -2.18 0.72 -16.63
CA LEU A 122 -2.03 2.13 -16.33
C LEU A 122 -1.05 2.77 -17.30
N MET A 123 -1.51 3.75 -18.08
CA MET A 123 -0.70 4.38 -19.13
C MET A 123 0.18 5.53 -18.63
N ALA A 124 -0.11 6.07 -17.45
CA ALA A 124 0.60 7.19 -16.87
C ALA A 124 1.30 6.77 -15.58
N PRO A 125 2.49 7.34 -15.28
CA PRO A 125 3.22 6.98 -14.08
C PRO A 125 2.72 7.74 -12.84
N HIS A 126 1.40 7.76 -12.64
CA HIS A 126 0.74 8.56 -11.61
C HIS A 126 -0.14 7.64 -10.76
N GLY A 127 0.02 7.73 -9.45
CA GLY A 127 -0.82 6.98 -8.50
C GLY A 127 -1.96 7.82 -7.94
N GLY A 128 -2.69 7.20 -7.00
CA GLY A 128 -3.72 7.88 -6.23
C GLY A 128 -5.07 7.89 -6.94
N LEU A 129 -6.11 8.32 -6.22
CA LEU A 129 -7.45 8.40 -6.80
C LEU A 129 -7.55 9.43 -7.95
N PHE A 130 -6.61 10.37 -8.03
CA PHE A 130 -6.56 11.35 -9.10
C PHE A 130 -6.42 10.72 -10.50
N VAL A 131 -5.80 9.55 -10.60
CA VAL A 131 -5.65 8.85 -11.88
C VAL A 131 -6.99 8.38 -12.45
N LEU A 132 -8.01 8.19 -11.60
CA LEU A 132 -9.36 7.81 -12.01
C LEU A 132 -10.09 8.96 -12.71
N LEU A 133 -9.66 10.21 -12.49
CA LEU A 133 -10.24 11.40 -13.12
C LEU A 133 -9.76 11.58 -14.56
N ILE A 134 -8.71 10.87 -14.97
CA ILE A 134 -8.16 10.95 -16.32
C ILE A 134 -8.82 9.85 -17.18
N PRO A 135 -9.64 10.22 -18.18
CA PRO A 135 -10.33 9.24 -19.01
C PRO A 135 -9.36 8.29 -19.71
N GLY A 136 -9.57 6.98 -19.55
CA GLY A 136 -8.77 5.94 -20.20
C GLY A 136 -7.36 5.73 -19.61
N ALA A 137 -6.96 6.45 -18.54
CA ALA A 137 -5.65 6.27 -17.95
C ALA A 137 -5.47 4.90 -17.29
N ILE A 138 -6.53 4.37 -16.66
CA ILE A 138 -6.55 3.08 -15.97
C ILE A 138 -7.73 2.22 -16.45
N THR A 139 -7.47 0.96 -16.78
CA THR A 139 -8.52 0.00 -17.18
C THR A 139 -8.20 -1.41 -16.69
N PRO A 140 -9.16 -2.18 -16.13
CA PRO A 140 -10.49 -1.75 -15.68
C PRO A 140 -10.45 -1.03 -14.32
N VAL A 141 -11.18 0.09 -14.19
CA VAL A 141 -11.20 0.93 -12.97
C VAL A 141 -11.68 0.15 -11.73
N LEU A 142 -12.81 -0.55 -11.84
CA LEU A 142 -13.40 -1.26 -10.70
C LEU A 142 -12.48 -2.36 -10.17
N GLY A 143 -11.90 -3.16 -11.07
CA GLY A 143 -10.96 -4.19 -10.66
C GLY A 143 -9.70 -3.61 -9.99
N TYR A 144 -9.20 -2.47 -10.50
CA TYR A 144 -8.07 -1.77 -9.89
C TYR A 144 -8.37 -1.30 -8.45
N LEU A 145 -9.56 -0.71 -8.24
CA LEU A 145 -10.02 -0.32 -6.90
C LEU A 145 -10.18 -1.52 -5.98
N VAL A 146 -10.75 -2.63 -6.47
CA VAL A 146 -10.87 -3.88 -5.71
C VAL A 146 -9.49 -4.41 -5.29
N ALA A 147 -8.49 -4.34 -6.17
CA ALA A 147 -7.13 -4.76 -5.84
C ALA A 147 -6.51 -3.92 -4.70
N ILE A 148 -6.70 -2.59 -4.72
CA ILE A 148 -6.24 -1.69 -3.65
C ILE A 148 -6.95 -1.99 -2.34
N ILE A 149 -8.28 -2.12 -2.38
CA ILE A 149 -9.11 -2.40 -1.20
C ILE A 149 -8.70 -3.75 -0.60
N ALA A 150 -8.52 -4.79 -1.41
CA ALA A 150 -8.15 -6.12 -0.94
C ALA A 150 -6.82 -6.12 -0.18
N GLY A 151 -5.76 -5.54 -0.74
CA GLY A 151 -4.47 -5.47 -0.04
C GLY A 151 -4.48 -4.54 1.17
N THR A 152 -5.24 -3.43 1.10
CA THR A 152 -5.44 -2.52 2.24
C THR A 152 -6.13 -3.24 3.40
N LEU A 153 -7.17 -4.01 3.13
CA LEU A 153 -7.86 -4.82 4.13
C LEU A 153 -6.93 -5.87 4.73
N VAL A 154 -6.18 -6.60 3.89
CA VAL A 154 -5.25 -7.62 4.38
C VAL A 154 -4.16 -7.01 5.27
N ALA A 155 -3.48 -5.96 4.80
CA ALA A 155 -2.42 -5.30 5.58
C ALA A 155 -2.97 -4.62 6.84
N GLY A 156 -4.06 -3.86 6.72
CA GLY A 156 -4.62 -3.08 7.81
C GLY A 156 -5.25 -3.94 8.89
N LEU A 157 -6.02 -4.96 8.51
CA LEU A 157 -6.60 -5.90 9.48
C LEU A 157 -5.51 -6.77 10.12
N ALA A 158 -4.58 -7.32 9.34
CA ALA A 158 -3.46 -8.09 9.90
C ALA A 158 -2.69 -7.28 10.94
N TYR A 159 -2.33 -6.02 10.63
CA TYR A 159 -1.66 -5.16 11.58
C TYR A 159 -2.55 -4.82 12.78
N ALA A 160 -3.84 -4.51 12.59
CA ALA A 160 -4.78 -4.26 13.68
C ALA A 160 -4.89 -5.45 14.66
N PHE A 161 -4.88 -6.68 14.14
CA PHE A 161 -4.85 -7.89 14.95
C PHE A 161 -3.52 -8.09 15.66
N LEU A 162 -2.39 -7.96 14.96
CA LEU A 162 -1.05 -8.21 15.49
C LEU A 162 -0.54 -7.11 16.45
N LYS A 163 -1.00 -5.87 16.28
CA LYS A 163 -0.69 -4.73 17.16
C LYS A 163 -1.07 -5.08 18.59
N ARG A 164 -0.14 -4.89 19.52
CA ARG A 164 -0.41 -4.95 20.96
C ARG A 164 -0.86 -3.57 21.46
N PRO A 165 -1.78 -3.49 22.43
CA PRO A 165 -2.11 -2.24 23.10
C PRO A 165 -0.86 -1.55 23.63
N GLU A 166 -0.77 -0.22 23.53
CA GLU A 166 0.39 0.51 24.07
C GLU A 166 0.53 0.34 25.59
N VAL A 167 -0.57 0.14 26.32
CA VAL A 167 -0.54 -0.16 27.76
C VAL A 167 0.28 -1.43 28.06
N ASP A 168 0.14 -2.45 27.21
CA ASP A 168 0.87 -3.72 27.36
C ASP A 168 2.33 -3.62 26.89
N ALA A 169 2.64 -2.64 26.03
CA ALA A 169 4.00 -2.41 25.54
C ALA A 169 4.89 -1.76 26.61
N VAL A 170 4.34 -0.81 27.38
CA VAL A 170 5.05 -0.17 28.50
C VAL A 170 5.32 -1.19 29.62
N ALA A 171 4.36 -2.06 29.94
CA ALA A 171 4.51 -3.09 30.96
C ALA A 171 5.55 -4.18 30.63
N LYS A 172 5.95 -4.32 29.35
CA LYS A 172 6.96 -5.29 28.90
C LYS A 172 8.35 -4.66 28.72
N ALA A 173 8.44 -3.33 28.74
CA ALA A 173 9.67 -2.57 28.64
C ALA A 173 10.17 -2.05 30.00
N ALA A 174 9.34 -2.13 31.04
CA ALA A 174 9.68 -1.92 32.45
C ALA A 174 10.02 -3.25 33.12
#